data_AF-A0A0F9RV53-F1
#
_entry.id   AF-A0A0F9RV53-F1
#
_cell.length_a   1.000
_cell.length_b   1.000
_cell.length_c   1.000
_cell.angle_alpha   90.00
_cell.angle_beta   90.00
_cell.angle_gamma   90.00
#
_symmetry.space_group_name_H-M   'P 1'
#
loop_
_entity.id
_entity.type
_entity.pdbx_description
1 polymer ?
#
loop_
_entity_poly.entity_id
_entity_poly.type
_entity_poly.pdbx_seq_one_letter_code
_entity_poly.pdbx_strand_id
1 'polypeptide(L)'
;MSVVYTRSDSVGRKIVPAPLITVNKNYETNGEGTRKGSSYSITLTGSFIPFKGSPSGSYSSLSQAFWTIGGYPPDETYEANNEDFNHILRKQEALRWLFSEDGGILEWQPAGGQPPVKCYPRVLSINFPEGQWADRCDYTIELEAPWIYINGTTDIEDSFATDLISSSSETWSFEEIVGHESEQYKVTHEVNADGKLGYDGAGSLYGGKQAWEHAKDFVDTRVSGAVDSNIMFAALGASDKITGHYNNVIRIDQDGGTYGVTEEWLLSDSNTYEERQFTVDYNQSQDEYSVTYQGTINGVASGSLAGNASNMNQAKAAIPSIITARTTTISYVGSLLGGRTIPNSPDKQTFALNQIDGIVTFTYQWNTSDNTTVFIIDEAQHSYSLDNLLNTLTFTQTAEGKGSTSTERLANAKSAVYTNSEALALAKTLAGTSLSYNLTSVVKAFGERDGTVRTTWTWTDRDSHGKEVTIQSQEPTAILAVIPIPGRAAGPIIQNMGTQSSEVITVSIRSKRNLTQPTLATEPYGEGGTIISDSSTWNPQTGVADRTTRFRKET
;
A
#
# COMPACT_ATOMS: atom_id res chain seq x y z
N MET A 1 -51.15 -39.33 16.93
CA MET A 1 -49.90 -38.66 16.51
C MET A 1 -50.18 -37.19 16.45
N SER A 2 -49.26 -36.37 16.94
CA SER A 2 -49.36 -34.90 16.90
C SER A 2 -48.02 -34.35 16.45
N VAL A 3 -48.09 -33.29 15.65
CA VAL A 3 -46.93 -32.44 15.32
C VAL A 3 -47.15 -31.10 15.99
N VAL A 4 -46.13 -30.67 16.74
CA VAL A 4 -46.14 -29.43 17.49
C VAL A 4 -44.92 -28.62 17.05
N TYR A 5 -45.14 -27.33 16.79
CA TYR A 5 -44.04 -26.39 16.65
C TYR A 5 -44.13 -25.34 17.76
N THR A 6 -43.00 -25.10 18.43
CA THR A 6 -42.88 -24.10 19.49
C THR A 6 -41.94 -23.00 19.03
N ARG A 7 -42.44 -21.77 18.97
CA ARG A 7 -41.60 -20.61 18.64
C ARG A 7 -40.80 -20.15 19.86
N SER A 8 -40.03 -19.08 19.70
CA SER A 8 -39.32 -18.39 20.79
C SER A 8 -40.20 -18.01 22.00
N ASP A 9 -41.52 -17.89 21.82
CA ASP A 9 -42.48 -17.60 22.88
C ASP A 9 -42.83 -18.79 23.80
N SER A 10 -42.21 -19.95 23.59
CA SER A 10 -42.38 -21.16 24.41
C SER A 10 -43.81 -21.74 24.43
N VAL A 11 -44.66 -21.35 23.47
CA VAL A 11 -46.02 -21.90 23.32
C VAL A 11 -46.05 -22.95 22.20
N GLY A 12 -46.30 -24.20 22.57
CA GLY A 12 -46.46 -25.32 21.64
C GLY A 12 -47.76 -25.26 20.85
N ARG A 13 -47.65 -25.19 19.53
CA ARG A 13 -48.77 -25.03 18.60
C ARG A 13 -48.94 -26.29 17.75
N LYS A 14 -50.12 -26.90 17.82
CA LYS A 14 -50.41 -28.15 17.10
C LYS A 14 -50.81 -27.88 15.67
N ILE A 15 -50.26 -28.69 14.77
CA ILE A 15 -50.74 -28.79 13.38
C ILE A 15 -51.69 -29.98 13.32
N VAL A 16 -52.94 -29.73 12.95
CA VAL A 16 -54.03 -30.71 12.99
C VAL A 16 -54.83 -30.69 11.68
N PRO A 17 -55.05 -31.83 11.00
CA PRO A 17 -54.47 -33.14 11.26
C PRO A 17 -52.94 -33.09 11.19
N ALA A 18 -52.28 -34.02 11.88
CA ALA A 18 -50.83 -34.11 11.89
C ALA A 18 -50.31 -34.32 10.45
N PRO A 19 -49.38 -33.50 9.94
CA PRO A 19 -48.75 -33.74 8.65
C PRO A 19 -47.96 -35.06 8.68
N LEU A 20 -47.78 -35.64 7.49
CA LEU A 20 -46.81 -36.70 7.27
C LEU A 20 -45.40 -36.13 7.45
N ILE A 21 -44.53 -36.87 8.14
CA ILE A 21 -43.14 -36.46 8.40
C ILE A 21 -42.22 -37.44 7.70
N THR A 22 -41.30 -36.90 6.90
CA THR A 22 -40.15 -37.64 6.37
C THR A 22 -38.89 -37.07 7.00
N VAL A 23 -37.98 -37.95 7.44
CA VAL A 23 -36.69 -37.58 8.02
C VAL A 23 -35.61 -38.34 7.26
N ASN A 24 -34.72 -37.60 6.60
CA ASN A 24 -33.57 -38.16 5.87
C ASN A 24 -32.28 -37.64 6.50
N LYS A 25 -31.30 -38.52 6.67
CA LYS A 25 -29.97 -38.16 7.17
C LYS A 25 -28.99 -38.01 6.00
N ASN A 26 -28.34 -36.86 5.93
CA ASN A 26 -27.29 -36.58 4.95
C ASN A 26 -25.94 -36.52 5.65
N TYR A 27 -24.92 -37.14 5.07
CA TYR A 27 -23.55 -37.03 5.55
C TYR A 27 -22.84 -35.87 4.87
N GLU A 28 -22.08 -35.14 5.66
CA GLU A 28 -21.27 -34.03 5.19
C GLU A 28 -19.84 -34.49 5.07
N THR A 29 -19.23 -34.28 3.92
CA THR A 29 -17.88 -34.74 3.62
C THR A 29 -16.97 -33.57 3.28
N ASN A 30 -15.69 -33.65 3.65
CA ASN A 30 -14.67 -32.72 3.15
C ASN A 30 -14.38 -32.99 1.66
N GLY A 31 -13.52 -32.17 1.05
CA GLY A 31 -13.09 -32.34 -0.35
C GLY A 31 -12.42 -33.70 -0.65
N GLU A 32 -12.01 -34.44 0.38
CA GLU A 32 -11.41 -35.78 0.28
C GLU A 32 -12.43 -36.92 0.46
N GLY A 33 -13.72 -36.60 0.70
CA GLY A 33 -14.79 -37.58 0.89
C GLY A 33 -14.91 -38.15 2.31
N THR A 34 -14.12 -37.68 3.27
CA THR A 34 -14.21 -38.09 4.67
C THR A 34 -15.40 -37.43 5.35
N ARG A 35 -16.24 -38.21 6.05
CA ARG A 35 -17.40 -37.70 6.79
C ARG A 35 -16.95 -36.83 7.96
N LYS A 36 -17.42 -35.58 7.99
CA LYS A 36 -17.13 -34.58 9.04
C LYS A 36 -18.34 -34.25 9.89
N GLY A 37 -19.54 -34.51 9.39
CA GLY A 37 -20.78 -34.24 10.09
C GLY A 37 -21.98 -34.95 9.45
N SER A 38 -23.15 -34.62 9.98
CA SER A 38 -24.43 -35.01 9.40
C SER A 38 -25.44 -33.89 9.58
N SER A 39 -26.38 -33.78 8.64
CA SER A 39 -27.61 -33.00 8.81
C SER A 39 -28.83 -33.86 8.53
N TYR A 40 -29.96 -33.46 9.11
CA TYR A 40 -31.24 -34.10 8.90
C TYR A 40 -32.13 -33.20 8.04
N SER A 41 -32.50 -33.67 6.84
CA SER A 41 -33.55 -33.06 6.03
C SER A 41 -34.90 -33.59 6.48
N ILE A 42 -35.77 -32.69 6.92
CA ILE A 42 -37.09 -33.00 7.47
C ILE A 42 -38.14 -32.38 6.55
N THR A 43 -39.11 -33.18 6.13
CA THR A 43 -40.22 -32.72 5.27
C THR A 43 -41.55 -32.98 5.96
N LEU A 44 -42.35 -31.92 6.13
CA LEU A 44 -43.73 -32.00 6.61
C LEU A 44 -44.70 -31.83 5.44
N THR A 45 -45.55 -32.81 5.18
CA THR A 45 -46.56 -32.76 4.11
C THR A 45 -47.95 -32.88 4.70
N GLY A 46 -48.81 -31.90 4.43
CA GLY A 46 -50.18 -31.91 4.93
C GLY A 46 -51.15 -31.18 4.03
N SER A 47 -52.39 -31.07 4.50
CA SER A 47 -53.48 -30.41 3.78
C SER A 47 -54.34 -29.60 4.74
N PHE A 48 -54.77 -28.44 4.29
CA PHE A 48 -55.82 -27.66 4.92
C PHE A 48 -57.17 -27.99 4.31
N ILE A 49 -58.17 -27.96 5.17
CA ILE A 49 -59.58 -27.85 4.78
C ILE A 49 -60.18 -26.63 5.50
N PRO A 50 -61.12 -25.90 4.87
CA PRO A 50 -61.55 -24.59 5.37
C PRO A 50 -62.09 -24.62 6.81
N PHE A 51 -62.93 -25.62 7.11
CA PHE A 51 -63.74 -25.65 8.33
C PHE A 51 -63.20 -26.57 9.44
N LYS A 52 -62.02 -27.19 9.29
CA LYS A 52 -61.47 -28.09 10.31
C LYS A 52 -59.98 -27.93 10.52
N GLY A 53 -59.54 -28.39 11.69
CA GLY A 53 -58.13 -28.57 11.99
C GLY A 53 -57.47 -27.34 12.61
N SER A 54 -56.15 -27.35 12.58
CA SER A 54 -55.29 -26.31 13.10
C SER A 54 -54.11 -26.11 12.15
N PRO A 55 -53.87 -24.89 11.65
CA PRO A 55 -54.48 -23.62 12.09
C PRO A 55 -55.98 -23.48 11.75
N SER A 56 -56.66 -22.65 12.54
CA SER A 56 -58.02 -22.14 12.32
C SER A 56 -57.99 -21.04 11.26
N GLY A 57 -59.05 -20.93 10.45
CA GLY A 57 -59.26 -19.77 9.56
C GLY A 57 -59.93 -18.60 10.30
N SER A 58 -60.54 -18.86 11.46
CA SER A 58 -61.22 -17.89 12.31
C SER A 58 -60.40 -17.53 13.55
N TYR A 59 -59.45 -16.60 13.41
CA TYR A 59 -58.67 -16.05 14.54
C TYR A 59 -58.73 -14.52 14.61
N SER A 60 -58.43 -13.93 15.78
CA SER A 60 -58.27 -12.47 15.91
C SER A 60 -56.80 -12.03 15.85
N SER A 61 -55.87 -12.96 16.09
CA SER A 61 -54.43 -12.78 16.01
C SER A 61 -53.75 -14.11 15.62
N LEU A 62 -52.58 -14.05 14.97
CA LEU A 62 -51.88 -15.24 14.46
C LEU A 62 -51.54 -16.25 15.56
N SER A 63 -51.26 -15.79 16.78
CA SER A 63 -50.98 -16.65 17.92
C SER A 63 -52.16 -17.52 18.37
N GLN A 64 -53.39 -17.09 18.07
CA GLN A 64 -54.64 -17.81 18.37
C GLN A 64 -55.08 -18.74 17.23
N ALA A 65 -54.42 -18.70 16.07
CA ALA A 65 -54.76 -19.58 14.96
C ALA A 65 -54.55 -21.06 15.31
N PHE A 66 -53.68 -21.36 16.28
CA PHE A 66 -53.26 -22.72 16.58
C PHE A 66 -53.92 -23.32 17.81
N TRP A 67 -54.18 -24.62 17.73
CA TRP A 67 -54.68 -25.41 18.84
C TRP A 67 -53.53 -25.71 19.81
N THR A 68 -53.72 -25.40 21.08
CA THR A 68 -52.67 -25.55 22.11
C THR A 68 -53.04 -26.58 23.19
N ILE A 69 -54.32 -27.00 23.28
CA ILE A 69 -54.80 -27.94 24.29
C ILE A 69 -54.87 -29.39 23.77
N GLY A 70 -55.21 -30.34 24.64
CA GLY A 70 -55.39 -31.76 24.30
C GLY A 70 -56.53 -32.00 23.29
N GLY A 71 -56.46 -33.09 22.52
CA GLY A 71 -57.50 -33.48 21.57
C GLY A 71 -57.46 -32.74 20.22
N TYR A 72 -58.58 -32.80 19.48
CA TYR A 72 -58.78 -32.12 18.20
C TYR A 72 -59.52 -30.78 18.41
N PRO A 73 -59.23 -29.75 17.61
CA PRO A 73 -60.01 -28.51 17.61
C PRO A 73 -61.44 -28.80 17.13
N PRO A 74 -62.45 -28.04 17.61
CA PRO A 74 -63.81 -28.13 17.08
C PRO A 74 -63.87 -27.67 15.61
N ASP A 75 -64.91 -28.11 14.91
CA ASP A 75 -65.20 -27.65 13.55
C ASP A 75 -65.56 -26.15 13.56
N GLU A 76 -65.05 -25.40 12.59
CA GLU A 76 -65.33 -23.97 12.41
C GLU A 76 -66.69 -23.80 11.71
N THR A 77 -67.53 -22.89 12.20
CA THR A 77 -68.82 -22.53 11.59
C THR A 77 -68.73 -21.15 10.95
N TYR A 78 -69.25 -20.99 9.73
CA TYR A 78 -69.37 -19.71 9.03
C TYR A 78 -70.73 -19.55 8.35
N GLU A 79 -71.17 -18.30 8.19
CA GLU A 79 -72.55 -17.95 7.84
C GLU A 79 -72.78 -17.70 6.34
N ALA A 80 -71.73 -17.64 5.51
CA ALA A 80 -71.87 -17.27 4.09
C ALA A 80 -71.19 -18.23 3.11
N ASN A 81 -71.82 -18.38 1.93
CA ASN A 81 -71.21 -19.00 0.75
C ASN A 81 -69.98 -18.16 0.34
N ASN A 82 -68.83 -18.81 0.09
CA ASN A 82 -67.54 -18.23 -0.34
C ASN A 82 -66.55 -17.79 0.76
N GLU A 83 -66.76 -18.19 2.02
CA GLU A 83 -65.75 -17.99 3.09
C GLU A 83 -64.65 -19.07 3.08
N ASP A 84 -64.85 -20.17 2.35
CA ASP A 84 -63.93 -21.31 2.25
C ASP A 84 -62.51 -20.89 1.81
N PHE A 85 -62.45 -20.11 0.73
CA PHE A 85 -61.20 -19.59 0.19
C PHE A 85 -60.47 -18.68 1.17
N ASN A 86 -61.20 -17.80 1.87
CA ASN A 86 -60.62 -16.90 2.86
C ASN A 86 -60.03 -17.68 4.04
N HIS A 87 -60.72 -18.71 4.51
CA HIS A 87 -60.20 -19.59 5.56
C HIS A 87 -58.90 -20.28 5.12
N ILE A 88 -58.83 -20.78 3.90
CA ILE A 88 -57.61 -21.39 3.36
C ILE A 88 -56.46 -20.38 3.33
N LEU A 89 -56.68 -19.16 2.83
CA LEU A 89 -55.64 -18.12 2.80
C LEU A 89 -55.12 -17.77 4.21
N ARG A 90 -56.02 -17.65 5.18
CA ARG A 90 -55.67 -17.38 6.58
C ARG A 90 -54.90 -18.54 7.21
N LYS A 91 -55.24 -19.78 6.89
CA LYS A 91 -54.48 -20.96 7.34
C LYS A 91 -53.06 -20.96 6.76
N GLN A 92 -52.88 -20.58 5.50
CA GLN A 92 -51.55 -20.43 4.91
C GLN A 92 -50.74 -19.31 5.60
N GLU A 93 -51.37 -18.17 5.89
CA GLU A 93 -50.75 -17.08 6.65
C GLU A 93 -50.29 -17.54 8.04
N ALA A 94 -51.18 -18.21 8.78
CA ALA A 94 -50.87 -18.76 10.10
C ALA A 94 -49.71 -19.75 10.05
N LEU A 95 -49.65 -20.62 9.03
CA LEU A 95 -48.55 -21.58 8.88
C LEU A 95 -47.22 -20.89 8.53
N ARG A 96 -47.23 -19.92 7.62
CA ARG A 96 -46.04 -19.10 7.32
C ARG A 96 -45.55 -18.36 8.55
N TRP A 97 -46.48 -17.83 9.34
CA TRP A 97 -46.15 -17.24 10.62
C TRP A 97 -45.54 -18.28 11.55
N LEU A 98 -46.16 -19.44 11.77
CA LEU A 98 -45.64 -20.45 12.70
C LEU A 98 -44.16 -20.79 12.48
N PHE A 99 -43.73 -20.89 11.22
CA PHE A 99 -42.37 -21.20 10.78
C PHE A 99 -41.57 -19.96 10.32
N SER A 100 -41.88 -18.77 10.83
CA SER A 100 -41.17 -17.54 10.45
C SER A 100 -39.85 -17.33 11.19
N GLU A 101 -39.49 -18.20 12.12
CA GLU A 101 -38.28 -18.13 12.94
C GLU A 101 -37.56 -19.48 12.89
N ASP A 102 -36.24 -19.43 12.69
CA ASP A 102 -35.35 -20.58 12.83
C ASP A 102 -35.12 -20.93 14.30
N GLY A 103 -34.80 -22.20 14.57
CA GLY A 103 -34.48 -22.67 15.91
C GLY A 103 -35.69 -22.85 16.84
N GLY A 104 -36.91 -22.79 16.30
CA GLY A 104 -38.09 -23.23 17.04
C GLY A 104 -38.02 -24.73 17.36
N ILE A 105 -38.88 -25.23 18.24
CA ILE A 105 -38.90 -26.65 18.63
C ILE A 105 -39.92 -27.37 17.76
N LEU A 106 -39.46 -28.22 16.86
CA LEU A 106 -40.33 -29.17 16.16
C LEU A 106 -40.39 -30.47 16.96
N GLU A 107 -41.59 -30.85 17.39
CA GLU A 107 -41.83 -32.08 18.13
C GLU A 107 -42.89 -32.94 17.44
N TRP A 108 -42.62 -34.24 17.33
CA TRP A 108 -43.62 -35.20 16.89
C TRP A 108 -43.67 -36.42 17.78
N GLN A 109 -44.88 -36.89 18.06
CA GLN A 109 -45.10 -37.99 18.98
C GLN A 109 -45.41 -39.31 18.26
N PRO A 110 -44.61 -40.37 18.50
CA PRO A 110 -44.93 -41.71 18.04
C PRO A 110 -46.22 -42.25 18.68
N ALA A 111 -46.86 -43.24 18.06
CA ALA A 111 -48.03 -43.89 18.64
C ALA A 111 -47.69 -44.59 19.98
N GLY A 112 -48.67 -44.71 20.88
CA GLY A 112 -48.53 -45.53 22.10
C GLY A 112 -47.85 -44.86 23.30
N GLY A 113 -47.75 -43.53 23.33
CA GLY A 113 -47.26 -42.80 24.51
C GLY A 113 -45.74 -42.80 24.68
N GLN A 114 -45.00 -43.13 23.63
CA GLN A 114 -43.54 -43.03 23.63
C GLN A 114 -43.08 -41.56 23.76
N PRO A 115 -41.85 -41.32 24.26
CA PRO A 115 -41.27 -39.98 24.31
C PRO A 115 -41.31 -39.30 22.93
N PRO A 116 -41.58 -37.99 22.87
CA PRO A 116 -41.57 -37.26 21.61
C PRO A 116 -40.16 -37.22 21.03
N VAL A 117 -40.09 -37.23 19.71
CA VAL A 117 -38.87 -36.89 18.98
C VAL A 117 -38.89 -35.38 18.77
N LYS A 118 -37.78 -34.71 19.05
CA LYS A 118 -37.65 -33.25 18.94
C LYS A 118 -36.42 -32.85 18.15
N CYS A 119 -36.48 -31.70 17.48
CA CYS A 119 -35.32 -31.05 16.87
C CYS A 119 -35.50 -29.53 16.86
N TYR A 120 -34.41 -28.82 16.60
CA TYR A 120 -34.39 -27.37 16.46
C TYR A 120 -34.03 -27.02 15.00
N PRO A 121 -35.01 -27.02 14.08
CA PRO A 121 -34.72 -26.88 12.67
C PRO A 121 -34.50 -25.42 12.25
N ARG A 122 -33.76 -25.27 11.17
CA ARG A 122 -33.81 -24.13 10.24
C ARG A 122 -34.89 -24.39 9.19
N VAL A 123 -35.65 -23.36 8.85
CA VAL A 123 -36.72 -23.42 7.84
C VAL A 123 -36.11 -23.15 6.46
N LEU A 124 -36.18 -24.12 5.56
CA LEU A 124 -35.66 -23.98 4.19
C LEU A 124 -36.73 -23.44 3.25
N SER A 125 -37.93 -24.01 3.29
CA SER A 125 -39.02 -23.61 2.41
C SER A 125 -40.40 -23.95 2.99
N ILE A 126 -41.42 -23.18 2.58
CA ILE A 126 -42.84 -23.45 2.80
C ILE A 126 -43.52 -23.30 1.45
N ASN A 127 -44.06 -24.40 0.92
CA ASN A 127 -44.65 -24.45 -0.41
C ASN A 127 -46.15 -24.80 -0.35
N PHE A 128 -46.94 -24.11 -1.15
CA PHE A 128 -48.37 -24.36 -1.37
C PHE A 128 -48.59 -24.60 -2.87
N PRO A 129 -48.60 -25.86 -3.34
CA PRO A 129 -48.72 -26.17 -4.76
C PRO A 129 -50.03 -25.66 -5.37
N GLU A 130 -49.99 -25.40 -6.69
CA GLU A 130 -51.18 -25.02 -7.46
C GLU A 130 -52.23 -26.15 -7.45
N GLY A 131 -53.44 -25.88 -6.95
CA GLY A 131 -54.55 -26.85 -6.91
C GLY A 131 -55.94 -26.22 -6.75
N GLN A 132 -56.86 -26.88 -6.03
CA GLN A 132 -58.21 -26.36 -5.73
C GLN A 132 -58.22 -25.47 -4.48
N TRP A 133 -58.25 -24.15 -4.59
CA TRP A 133 -57.94 -23.28 -3.42
C TRP A 133 -59.13 -22.97 -2.51
N ALA A 134 -60.33 -23.41 -2.89
CA ALA A 134 -61.54 -23.23 -2.07
C ALA A 134 -61.73 -24.41 -1.10
N ASP A 135 -61.61 -25.65 -1.57
CA ASP A 135 -61.99 -26.82 -0.77
C ASP A 135 -60.82 -27.47 -0.01
N ARG A 136 -59.60 -27.38 -0.55
CA ARG A 136 -58.42 -28.03 0.02
C ARG A 136 -57.10 -27.44 -0.50
N CYS A 137 -56.22 -27.04 0.41
CA CYS A 137 -54.87 -26.60 0.02
C CYS A 137 -53.82 -27.54 0.64
N ASP A 138 -53.03 -28.18 -0.21
CA ASP A 138 -51.89 -28.98 0.24
C ASP A 138 -50.71 -28.06 0.59
N TYR A 139 -49.83 -28.52 1.48
CA TYR A 139 -48.60 -27.81 1.82
C TYR A 139 -47.44 -28.75 2.05
N THR A 140 -46.24 -28.25 1.78
CA THR A 140 -44.97 -28.90 2.10
C THR A 140 -44.06 -27.92 2.84
N ILE A 141 -43.44 -28.35 3.93
CA ILE A 141 -42.46 -27.58 4.69
C ILE A 141 -41.16 -28.36 4.68
N GLU A 142 -40.09 -27.74 4.19
CA GLU A 142 -38.75 -28.31 4.19
C GLU A 142 -37.92 -27.64 5.28
N LEU A 143 -37.30 -28.48 6.11
CA LEU A 143 -36.58 -28.11 7.31
C LEU A 143 -35.24 -28.83 7.33
N GLU A 144 -34.26 -28.22 7.98
CA GLU A 144 -32.95 -28.84 8.23
C GLU A 144 -32.59 -28.72 9.70
N ALA A 145 -32.10 -29.79 10.32
CA ALA A 145 -31.57 -29.73 11.68
C ALA A 145 -30.21 -30.47 11.75
N PRO A 146 -29.22 -29.97 12.52
CA PRO A 146 -27.97 -30.71 12.73
C PRO A 146 -28.18 -31.96 13.58
N TRP A 147 -29.16 -31.93 14.50
CA TRP A 147 -29.43 -33.02 15.42
C TRP A 147 -30.92 -33.28 15.60
N ILE A 148 -31.22 -34.54 15.89
CA ILE A 148 -32.51 -35.00 16.40
C ILE A 148 -32.28 -35.51 17.82
N TYR A 149 -33.24 -35.21 18.70
CA TYR A 149 -33.21 -35.65 20.08
C TYR A 149 -34.36 -36.61 20.35
N ILE A 150 -34.02 -37.73 20.96
CA ILE A 150 -34.97 -38.72 21.45
C ILE A 150 -34.77 -38.77 22.97
N ASN A 151 -35.84 -38.53 23.72
CA ASN A 151 -35.78 -38.48 25.19
C ASN A 151 -34.74 -37.46 25.74
N GLY A 152 -34.54 -36.34 25.04
CA GLY A 152 -33.61 -35.27 25.45
C GLY A 152 -32.13 -35.55 25.20
N THR A 153 -31.78 -36.72 24.65
CA THR A 153 -30.41 -37.04 24.21
C THR A 153 -30.34 -36.97 22.69
N THR A 154 -29.24 -36.48 22.13
CA THR A 154 -28.98 -36.56 20.69
C THR A 154 -28.99 -38.01 20.23
N ASP A 155 -29.59 -38.28 19.09
CA ASP A 155 -29.52 -39.62 18.50
C ASP A 155 -28.05 -39.97 18.18
N ILE A 156 -27.51 -41.00 18.85
CA ILE A 156 -26.07 -41.36 18.82
C ILE A 156 -25.83 -42.43 17.75
N GLU A 157 -26.49 -42.31 16.60
CA GLU A 157 -26.22 -43.20 15.47
C GLU A 157 -24.80 -43.01 14.92
N ASP A 158 -24.27 -41.79 15.00
CA ASP A 158 -22.92 -41.44 14.54
C ASP A 158 -22.21 -40.52 15.54
N SER A 159 -20.88 -40.64 15.64
CA SER A 159 -20.04 -39.78 16.48
C SER A 159 -19.13 -38.94 15.60
N PHE A 160 -19.54 -37.69 15.36
CA PHE A 160 -18.73 -36.69 14.64
C PHE A 160 -18.17 -35.64 15.63
N ALA A 161 -17.08 -34.98 15.23
CA ALA A 161 -16.60 -33.80 15.94
C ALA A 161 -17.70 -32.73 15.94
N THR A 162 -17.94 -32.08 17.08
CA THR A 162 -19.05 -31.14 17.29
C THR A 162 -18.79 -29.76 16.69
N ASP A 163 -17.93 -29.68 15.69
CA ASP A 163 -17.35 -28.43 15.21
C ASP A 163 -18.33 -27.62 14.35
N LEU A 164 -19.52 -28.17 14.05
CA LEU A 164 -20.62 -27.51 13.34
C LEU A 164 -20.15 -26.82 12.05
N ILE A 165 -19.39 -27.53 11.22
CA ILE A 165 -18.87 -27.06 9.94
C ILE A 165 -19.65 -27.74 8.79
N SER A 166 -20.20 -26.95 7.88
CA SER A 166 -20.87 -27.45 6.67
C SER A 166 -19.90 -27.72 5.53
N SER A 167 -18.88 -26.86 5.38
CA SER A 167 -17.87 -26.98 4.35
C SER A 167 -16.55 -26.37 4.84
N SER A 168 -15.43 -26.87 4.32
CA SER A 168 -14.10 -26.30 4.60
C SER A 168 -13.17 -26.55 3.43
N SER A 169 -12.28 -25.59 3.17
CA SER A 169 -11.18 -25.72 2.21
C SER A 169 -9.87 -25.27 2.85
N GLU A 170 -8.79 -25.94 2.46
CA GLU A 170 -7.43 -25.61 2.86
C GLU A 170 -6.53 -25.79 1.63
N THR A 171 -5.80 -24.75 1.25
CA THR A 171 -4.95 -24.75 0.06
C THR A 171 -3.61 -24.13 0.37
N TRP A 172 -2.55 -24.78 -0.12
CA TRP A 172 -1.18 -24.30 -0.06
C TRP A 172 -0.66 -24.07 -1.48
N SER A 173 -0.05 -22.91 -1.75
CA SER A 173 0.62 -22.62 -3.02
C SER A 173 2.03 -22.10 -2.81
N PHE A 174 2.95 -22.52 -3.68
CA PHE A 174 4.35 -22.19 -3.65
C PHE A 174 4.77 -21.65 -5.02
N GLU A 175 5.33 -20.45 -5.04
CA GLU A 175 5.78 -19.77 -6.26
C GLU A 175 7.25 -19.40 -6.11
N GLU A 176 8.11 -19.88 -7.00
CA GLU A 176 9.52 -19.47 -7.05
C GLU A 176 9.64 -18.05 -7.63
N ILE A 177 10.40 -17.19 -6.96
CA ILE A 177 10.69 -15.84 -7.44
C ILE A 177 11.97 -15.89 -8.28
N VAL A 178 11.80 -15.85 -9.60
CA VAL A 178 12.90 -15.95 -10.56
C VAL A 178 13.66 -14.62 -10.72
N GLY A 179 14.95 -14.70 -11.07
CA GLY A 179 15.79 -13.54 -11.40
C GLY A 179 16.70 -13.04 -10.28
N HIS A 180 16.84 -13.79 -9.19
CA HIS A 180 17.68 -13.45 -8.05
C HIS A 180 18.89 -14.39 -7.87
N GLU A 181 19.94 -13.91 -7.19
CA GLU A 181 21.16 -14.69 -6.91
C GLU A 181 20.94 -15.81 -5.87
N SER A 182 19.82 -15.77 -5.12
CA SER A 182 19.41 -16.76 -4.11
C SER A 182 18.05 -17.34 -4.43
N GLU A 183 17.81 -18.63 -4.13
CA GLU A 183 16.48 -19.24 -4.29
C GLU A 183 15.48 -18.63 -3.31
N GLN A 184 14.32 -18.23 -3.83
CA GLN A 184 13.30 -17.54 -3.07
C GLN A 184 11.91 -18.05 -3.47
N TYR A 185 11.02 -18.09 -2.48
CA TYR A 185 9.67 -18.58 -2.68
C TYR A 185 8.65 -17.68 -2.01
N LYS A 186 7.57 -17.38 -2.72
CA LYS A 186 6.33 -16.89 -2.13
C LYS A 186 5.47 -18.09 -1.77
N VAL A 187 5.05 -18.15 -0.51
CA VAL A 187 4.16 -19.19 -0.01
C VAL A 187 2.85 -18.55 0.40
N THR A 188 1.74 -19.11 -0.07
CA THR A 188 0.39 -18.70 0.33
C THR A 188 -0.36 -19.89 0.91
N HIS A 189 -0.95 -19.69 2.08
CA HIS A 189 -1.83 -20.65 2.75
C HIS A 189 -3.20 -20.02 2.88
N GLU A 190 -4.23 -20.71 2.40
CA GLU A 190 -5.61 -20.25 2.45
C GLU A 190 -6.48 -21.29 3.14
N VAL A 191 -7.10 -20.90 4.25
CA VAL A 191 -8.07 -21.71 4.99
C VAL A 191 -9.40 -20.99 5.00
N ASN A 192 -10.46 -21.67 4.56
CA ASN A 192 -11.83 -21.16 4.63
C ASN A 192 -12.77 -22.21 5.22
N ALA A 193 -13.76 -21.77 5.99
CA ALA A 193 -14.80 -22.64 6.52
C ALA A 193 -16.17 -21.94 6.53
N ASP A 194 -17.20 -22.76 6.31
CA ASP A 194 -18.60 -22.40 6.45
C ASP A 194 -19.15 -23.07 7.71
N GLY A 195 -19.60 -22.25 8.65
CA GLY A 195 -20.13 -22.72 9.91
C GLY A 195 -21.63 -22.98 9.85
N LYS A 196 -22.12 -23.71 10.85
CA LYS A 196 -23.53 -24.00 11.05
C LYS A 196 -24.01 -23.48 12.38
N LEU A 197 -25.27 -23.09 12.40
CA LEU A 197 -25.95 -22.79 13.62
C LEU A 197 -26.46 -24.10 14.24
N GLY A 198 -26.05 -24.36 15.48
CA GLY A 198 -26.47 -25.53 16.24
C GLY A 198 -27.09 -25.11 17.56
N TYR A 199 -28.04 -25.90 18.04
CA TYR A 199 -28.69 -25.69 19.33
C TYR A 199 -28.43 -26.90 20.22
N ASP A 200 -28.27 -26.68 21.52
CA ASP A 200 -28.18 -27.77 22.49
C ASP A 200 -29.55 -28.41 22.79
N GLY A 201 -29.57 -29.44 23.64
CA GLY A 201 -30.80 -30.12 24.03
C GLY A 201 -31.80 -29.26 24.82
N ALA A 202 -31.41 -28.04 25.23
CA ALA A 202 -32.25 -27.04 25.88
C ALA A 202 -32.73 -25.95 24.91
N GLY A 203 -32.28 -25.95 23.65
CA GLY A 203 -32.63 -24.95 22.64
C GLY A 203 -31.82 -23.66 22.72
N SER A 204 -30.74 -23.64 23.51
CA SER A 204 -29.76 -22.54 23.49
C SER A 204 -28.74 -22.77 22.38
N LEU A 205 -28.10 -21.72 21.87
CA LEU A 205 -27.01 -21.87 20.91
C LEU A 205 -25.92 -22.78 21.49
N TYR A 206 -25.48 -23.75 20.68
CA TYR A 206 -24.47 -24.70 21.09
C TYR A 206 -23.14 -23.97 21.38
N GLY A 207 -22.65 -24.10 22.60
CA GLY A 207 -21.46 -23.35 23.06
C GLY A 207 -21.65 -21.83 23.14
N GLY A 208 -22.90 -21.33 23.01
CA GLY A 208 -23.20 -19.89 22.95
C GLY A 208 -22.71 -19.21 21.68
N LYS A 209 -22.47 -19.98 20.60
CA LYS A 209 -21.79 -19.51 19.39
C LYS A 209 -22.73 -19.38 18.20
N GLN A 210 -22.45 -18.40 17.35
CA GLN A 210 -23.02 -18.23 16.02
C GLN A 210 -22.28 -19.11 15.00
N ALA A 211 -22.87 -19.27 13.81
CA ALA A 211 -22.27 -20.08 12.74
C ALA A 211 -20.83 -19.64 12.39
N TRP A 212 -20.58 -18.35 12.19
CA TRP A 212 -19.24 -17.85 11.85
C TRP A 212 -18.20 -18.07 12.96
N GLU A 213 -18.63 -18.18 14.23
CA GLU A 213 -17.72 -18.43 15.36
C GLU A 213 -17.25 -19.89 15.37
N HIS A 214 -18.12 -20.82 14.97
CA HIS A 214 -17.72 -22.21 14.73
C HIS A 214 -16.73 -22.32 13.56
N ALA A 215 -16.99 -21.61 12.45
CA ALA A 215 -16.06 -21.52 11.33
C ALA A 215 -14.70 -20.94 11.77
N LYS A 216 -14.71 -19.91 12.61
CA LYS A 216 -13.51 -19.29 13.16
C LYS A 216 -12.69 -20.27 14.01
N ASP A 217 -13.31 -20.98 14.95
CA ASP A 217 -12.58 -21.97 15.77
C ASP A 217 -11.89 -23.01 14.88
N PHE A 218 -12.57 -23.47 13.82
CA PHE A 218 -12.01 -24.42 12.88
C PHE A 218 -10.80 -23.84 12.14
N VAL A 219 -10.90 -22.63 11.61
CA VAL A 219 -9.81 -21.98 10.87
C VAL A 219 -8.62 -21.65 11.79
N ASP A 220 -8.89 -21.15 13.00
CA ASP A 220 -7.86 -20.77 13.97
C ASP A 220 -6.97 -21.95 14.42
N THR A 221 -7.50 -23.18 14.40
CA THR A 221 -6.71 -24.38 14.71
C THR A 221 -5.73 -24.78 13.60
N ARG A 222 -5.84 -24.18 12.40
CA ARG A 222 -5.06 -24.52 11.20
C ARG A 222 -4.10 -23.42 10.77
N VAL A 223 -4.38 -22.18 11.14
CA VAL A 223 -3.45 -21.07 10.96
C VAL A 223 -2.42 -21.08 12.08
N SER A 224 -1.15 -20.99 11.74
CA SER A 224 -0.04 -21.12 12.69
C SER A 224 0.81 -19.86 12.80
N GLY A 225 0.63 -18.87 11.92
CA GLY A 225 1.45 -17.66 11.81
C GLY A 225 2.86 -17.90 11.26
N ALA A 226 3.43 -19.10 11.44
CA ALA A 226 4.68 -19.53 10.83
C ALA A 226 4.45 -20.77 9.95
N VAL A 227 5.12 -20.83 8.79
CA VAL A 227 5.06 -22.00 7.91
C VAL A 227 5.64 -23.22 8.64
N ASP A 228 4.89 -24.32 8.66
CA ASP A 228 5.34 -25.59 9.24
C ASP A 228 6.55 -26.13 8.45
N SER A 229 7.62 -26.50 9.17
CA SER A 229 8.87 -26.99 8.56
C SER A 229 8.71 -28.29 7.77
N ASN A 230 7.74 -29.14 8.13
CA ASN A 230 7.43 -30.36 7.39
C ASN A 230 6.72 -30.03 6.07
N ILE A 231 5.83 -29.03 6.07
CA ILE A 231 5.19 -28.54 4.84
C ILE A 231 6.25 -27.94 3.91
N MET A 232 7.16 -27.12 4.44
CA MET A 232 8.29 -26.59 3.65
C MET A 232 9.17 -27.71 3.08
N PHE A 233 9.54 -28.69 3.90
CA PHE A 233 10.36 -29.81 3.45
C PHE A 233 9.65 -30.65 2.37
N ALA A 234 8.36 -30.92 2.54
CA ALA A 234 7.58 -31.69 1.57
C ALA A 234 7.40 -30.97 0.23
N ALA A 235 7.21 -29.64 0.26
CA ALA A 235 6.94 -28.84 -0.94
C ALA A 235 8.22 -28.39 -1.67
N LEU A 236 9.25 -28.00 -0.93
CA LEU A 236 10.45 -27.34 -1.46
C LEU A 236 11.72 -28.18 -1.30
N GLY A 237 11.67 -29.31 -0.58
CA GLY A 237 12.86 -30.13 -0.30
C GLY A 237 13.88 -29.46 0.63
N ALA A 238 13.52 -28.35 1.27
CA ALA A 238 14.40 -27.56 2.14
C ALA A 238 13.71 -27.21 3.46
N SER A 239 14.34 -27.51 4.59
CA SER A 239 13.86 -27.19 5.95
C SER A 239 14.43 -25.90 6.52
N ASP A 240 15.48 -25.36 5.91
CA ASP A 240 16.34 -24.34 6.53
C ASP A 240 16.12 -22.93 5.95
N LYS A 241 15.07 -22.74 5.14
CA LYS A 241 14.73 -21.43 4.55
C LYS A 241 14.31 -20.46 5.67
N ILE A 242 14.75 -19.21 5.58
CA ILE A 242 14.35 -18.15 6.51
C ILE A 242 12.94 -17.69 6.15
N THR A 243 11.97 -17.92 7.04
CA THR A 243 10.60 -17.41 6.93
C THR A 243 10.57 -15.94 7.34
N GLY A 244 10.48 -15.06 6.35
CA GLY A 244 10.53 -13.62 6.52
C GLY A 244 9.16 -12.97 6.56
N HIS A 245 8.85 -12.23 5.48
CA HIS A 245 7.74 -11.30 5.37
C HIS A 245 6.40 -12.03 5.46
N TYR A 246 5.75 -11.93 6.62
CA TYR A 246 4.43 -12.49 6.89
C TYR A 246 3.35 -11.43 6.75
N ASN A 247 2.33 -11.72 5.94
CA ASN A 247 1.10 -10.96 5.86
C ASN A 247 -0.10 -11.90 6.09
N ASN A 248 -1.16 -11.40 6.72
CA ASN A 248 -2.41 -12.14 6.79
C ASN A 248 -3.63 -11.27 6.46
N VAL A 249 -4.60 -11.89 5.78
CA VAL A 249 -5.87 -11.27 5.42
C VAL A 249 -6.98 -12.13 6.02
N ILE A 250 -7.83 -11.50 6.83
CA ILE A 250 -8.98 -12.15 7.47
C ILE A 250 -10.26 -11.75 6.72
N ARG A 251 -11.09 -12.74 6.38
CA ARG A 251 -12.40 -12.57 5.74
C ARG A 251 -13.47 -13.14 6.67
N ILE A 252 -14.46 -12.32 7.01
CA ILE A 252 -15.55 -12.69 7.91
C ILE A 252 -16.87 -12.28 7.29
N ASP A 253 -17.81 -13.21 7.20
CA ASP A 253 -19.22 -12.94 6.91
C ASP A 253 -20.06 -13.48 8.06
N GLN A 254 -20.49 -12.57 8.95
CA GLN A 254 -21.25 -12.96 10.14
C GLN A 254 -22.65 -13.46 9.78
N ASP A 255 -23.27 -12.86 8.76
CA ASP A 255 -24.61 -13.19 8.31
C ASP A 255 -24.61 -14.47 7.46
N GLY A 256 -23.58 -14.64 6.63
CA GLY A 256 -23.35 -15.87 5.84
C GLY A 256 -22.77 -17.03 6.65
N GLY A 257 -22.27 -16.78 7.87
CA GLY A 257 -21.71 -17.81 8.74
C GLY A 257 -20.30 -18.28 8.34
N THR A 258 -19.55 -17.49 7.58
CA THR A 258 -18.26 -17.90 6.99
C THR A 258 -17.07 -17.19 7.64
N TYR A 259 -15.93 -17.88 7.70
CA TYR A 259 -14.66 -17.34 8.18
C TYR A 259 -13.51 -17.89 7.34
N GLY A 260 -12.56 -17.04 6.98
CA GLY A 260 -11.38 -17.46 6.24
C GLY A 260 -10.16 -16.59 6.50
N VAL A 261 -8.99 -17.20 6.36
CA VAL A 261 -7.68 -16.56 6.54
C VAL A 261 -6.79 -16.91 5.36
N THR A 262 -6.13 -15.91 4.81
CA THR A 262 -5.02 -16.06 3.87
C THR A 262 -3.74 -15.60 4.54
N GLU A 263 -2.76 -16.49 4.67
CA GLU A 263 -1.41 -16.19 5.15
C GLU A 263 -0.44 -16.20 3.96
N GLU A 264 0.44 -15.20 3.89
CA GLU A 264 1.49 -15.12 2.88
C GLU A 264 2.86 -14.98 3.55
N TRP A 265 3.84 -15.76 3.08
CA TRP A 265 5.22 -15.68 3.53
C TRP A 265 6.19 -15.53 2.35
N LEU A 266 7.27 -14.78 2.59
CA LEU A 266 8.46 -14.81 1.77
C LEU A 266 9.51 -15.73 2.42
N LEU A 267 9.92 -16.78 1.71
CA LEU A 267 10.99 -17.68 2.10
C LEU A 267 12.26 -17.35 1.31
N SER A 268 13.41 -17.28 2.00
CA SER A 268 14.70 -16.97 1.38
C SER A 268 15.83 -17.76 2.05
N ASP A 269 16.86 -18.10 1.28
CA ASP A 269 18.15 -18.58 1.81
C ASP A 269 18.99 -17.48 2.48
N SER A 270 18.58 -16.23 2.28
CA SER A 270 19.29 -15.03 2.74
C SER A 270 18.42 -14.19 3.67
N ASN A 271 19.09 -13.53 4.61
CA ASN A 271 18.55 -12.51 5.50
C ASN A 271 18.24 -11.17 4.81
N THR A 272 18.48 -11.06 3.50
CA THR A 272 18.04 -9.94 2.68
C THR A 272 17.56 -10.39 1.31
N TYR A 273 16.69 -9.58 0.72
CA TYR A 273 16.23 -9.65 -0.66
C TYR A 273 16.64 -8.36 -1.37
N GLU A 274 17.22 -8.44 -2.57
CA GLU A 274 17.69 -7.27 -3.31
C GLU A 274 17.21 -7.28 -4.76
N GLU A 275 16.62 -6.16 -5.19
CA GLU A 275 16.42 -5.81 -6.59
C GLU A 275 17.43 -4.75 -6.99
N ARG A 276 18.05 -4.92 -8.16
CA ARG A 276 19.12 -4.04 -8.66
C ARG A 276 18.80 -3.61 -10.09
N GLN A 277 19.06 -2.36 -10.39
CA GLN A 277 18.88 -1.77 -11.71
C GLN A 277 20.08 -0.88 -12.06
N PHE A 278 20.53 -0.98 -13.30
CA PHE A 278 21.57 -0.14 -13.88
C PHE A 278 21.01 0.65 -15.06
N THR A 279 21.29 1.95 -15.07
CA THR A 279 20.94 2.84 -16.19
C THR A 279 22.21 3.53 -16.67
N VAL A 280 22.40 3.61 -17.98
CA VAL A 280 23.50 4.35 -18.62
C VAL A 280 22.87 5.34 -19.59
N ASP A 281 23.02 6.62 -19.29
CA ASP A 281 22.51 7.73 -20.09
C ASP A 281 23.68 8.48 -20.75
N TYR A 282 23.63 8.66 -22.07
CA TYR A 282 24.64 9.43 -22.81
C TYR A 282 24.11 10.82 -23.16
N ASN A 283 24.78 11.84 -22.64
CA ASN A 283 24.51 13.24 -22.96
C ASN A 283 25.38 13.69 -24.15
N GLN A 284 24.79 13.73 -25.34
CA GLN A 284 25.48 14.17 -26.58
C GLN A 284 25.99 15.62 -26.51
N SER A 285 25.31 16.50 -25.78
CA SER A 285 25.68 17.93 -25.72
C SER A 285 26.93 18.21 -24.88
N GLN A 286 27.21 17.34 -23.90
CA GLN A 286 28.37 17.45 -23.01
C GLN A 286 29.41 16.35 -23.28
N ASP A 287 29.12 15.45 -24.22
CA ASP A 287 29.88 14.24 -24.49
C ASP A 287 30.22 13.50 -23.18
N GLU A 288 29.21 13.21 -22.37
CA GLU A 288 29.37 12.63 -21.04
C GLU A 288 28.36 11.49 -20.81
N TYR A 289 28.78 10.42 -20.12
CA TYR A 289 27.84 9.37 -19.68
C TYR A 289 27.52 9.56 -18.21
N SER A 290 26.23 9.56 -17.87
CA SER A 290 25.72 9.41 -16.52
C SER A 290 25.36 7.94 -16.30
N VAL A 291 25.89 7.34 -15.24
CA VAL A 291 25.64 5.97 -14.85
C VAL A 291 24.92 5.97 -13.52
N THR A 292 23.76 5.32 -13.45
CA THR A 292 22.98 5.15 -12.23
C THR A 292 22.94 3.69 -11.84
N TYR A 293 23.32 3.39 -10.61
CA TYR A 293 23.10 2.10 -9.96
C TYR A 293 22.11 2.30 -8.83
N GLN A 294 20.93 1.69 -8.93
CA GLN A 294 19.88 1.81 -7.94
C GLN A 294 19.33 0.44 -7.59
N GLY A 295 18.68 0.35 -6.43
CA GLY A 295 18.08 -0.90 -6.00
C GLY A 295 17.22 -0.77 -4.75
N THR A 296 16.48 -1.83 -4.47
CA THR A 296 15.61 -1.98 -3.31
C THR A 296 16.05 -3.22 -2.54
N ILE A 297 16.34 -3.05 -1.24
CA ILE A 297 16.75 -4.10 -0.33
C ILE A 297 15.63 -4.30 0.68
N ASN A 298 15.04 -5.49 0.72
CA ASN A 298 14.08 -5.89 1.74
C ASN A 298 14.82 -6.72 2.79
N GLY A 299 14.66 -6.38 4.05
CA GLY A 299 15.22 -7.17 5.14
C GLY A 299 14.37 -8.38 5.46
N VAL A 300 15.02 -9.52 5.67
CA VAL A 300 14.37 -10.78 6.02
C VAL A 300 14.87 -11.24 7.40
N ALA A 301 13.96 -11.46 8.33
CA ALA A 301 14.26 -11.97 9.66
C ALA A 301 13.30 -13.10 10.04
N SER A 302 13.83 -14.18 10.61
CA SER A 302 13.03 -15.38 10.91
C SER A 302 11.89 -15.07 11.89
N GLY A 303 10.68 -15.52 11.56
CA GLY A 303 9.54 -15.47 12.47
C GLY A 303 9.11 -14.04 12.83
N SER A 304 9.47 -13.06 12.01
CA SER A 304 9.14 -11.66 12.24
C SER A 304 8.04 -11.21 11.30
N LEU A 305 7.06 -10.46 11.83
CA LEU A 305 6.15 -9.68 11.02
C LEU A 305 6.95 -8.75 10.09
N ALA A 306 6.41 -8.48 8.90
CA ALA A 306 6.88 -7.42 8.03
C ALA A 306 7.13 -6.13 8.84
N GLY A 307 8.27 -5.46 8.60
CA GLY A 307 8.53 -4.16 9.25
C GLY A 307 9.26 -4.12 10.58
N ASN A 308 9.67 -5.25 11.14
CA ASN A 308 10.35 -5.22 12.43
C ASN A 308 11.74 -4.57 12.32
N ALA A 309 12.23 -4.01 13.43
CA ALA A 309 13.57 -3.45 13.58
C ALA A 309 14.68 -4.43 13.13
N SER A 310 14.46 -5.74 13.29
CA SER A 310 15.38 -6.77 12.80
C SER A 310 15.51 -6.75 11.27
N ASN A 311 14.38 -6.75 10.54
CA ASN A 311 14.36 -6.64 9.07
C ASN A 311 15.09 -5.37 8.63
N MET A 312 14.77 -4.22 9.23
CA MET A 312 15.42 -2.95 8.88
C MET A 312 16.94 -2.96 9.14
N ASN A 313 17.41 -3.62 10.21
CA ASN A 313 18.84 -3.75 10.48
C ASN A 313 19.54 -4.64 9.43
N GLN A 314 18.91 -5.74 9.01
CA GLN A 314 19.43 -6.59 7.94
C GLN A 314 19.51 -5.82 6.61
N ALA A 315 18.44 -5.11 6.24
CA ALA A 315 18.41 -4.32 5.01
C ALA A 315 19.48 -3.22 4.98
N LYS A 316 19.71 -2.54 6.11
CA LYS A 316 20.77 -1.53 6.25
C LYS A 316 22.17 -2.13 6.14
N ALA A 317 22.39 -3.30 6.72
CA ALA A 317 23.70 -3.97 6.69
C ALA A 317 24.09 -4.42 5.27
N ALA A 318 23.10 -4.69 4.42
CA ALA A 318 23.31 -5.12 3.04
C ALA A 318 23.49 -3.97 2.03
N ILE A 319 23.34 -2.70 2.44
CA ILE A 319 23.60 -1.55 1.55
C ILE A 319 25.03 -1.65 1.00
N PRO A 320 25.22 -1.68 -0.34
CA PRO A 320 26.55 -1.78 -0.93
C PRO A 320 27.43 -0.61 -0.49
N SER A 321 28.69 -0.87 -0.10
CA SER A 321 29.66 0.20 0.10
C SER A 321 29.94 0.93 -1.22
N ILE A 322 30.46 2.17 -1.19
CA ILE A 322 30.85 2.91 -2.41
C ILE A 322 31.80 2.10 -3.30
N ILE A 323 32.76 1.40 -2.69
CA ILE A 323 33.73 0.56 -3.40
C ILE A 323 33.02 -0.63 -4.07
N THR A 324 32.13 -1.31 -3.34
CA THR A 324 31.34 -2.43 -3.86
C THR A 324 30.44 -1.97 -5.00
N ALA A 325 29.66 -0.91 -4.78
CA ALA A 325 28.75 -0.31 -5.75
C ALA A 325 29.49 0.03 -7.05
N ARG A 326 30.62 0.72 -6.95
CA ARG A 326 31.46 1.06 -8.12
C ARG A 326 31.96 -0.18 -8.85
N THR A 327 32.50 -1.16 -8.12
CA THR A 327 33.06 -2.37 -8.72
C THR A 327 31.97 -3.17 -9.45
N THR A 328 30.80 -3.31 -8.84
CA THR A 328 29.62 -3.92 -9.46
C THR A 328 29.21 -3.15 -10.71
N THR A 329 29.06 -1.83 -10.65
CA THR A 329 28.71 -1.02 -11.83
C THR A 329 29.70 -1.21 -12.97
N ILE A 330 31.02 -1.19 -12.70
CA ILE A 330 32.04 -1.44 -13.72
C ILE A 330 31.88 -2.82 -14.35
N SER A 331 31.59 -3.86 -13.56
CA SER A 331 31.43 -5.22 -14.08
C SER A 331 30.21 -5.39 -15.00
N TYR A 332 29.11 -4.68 -14.71
CA TYR A 332 27.86 -4.82 -15.48
C TYR A 332 27.79 -3.90 -16.70
N VAL A 333 28.22 -2.64 -16.56
CA VAL A 333 28.05 -1.63 -17.62
C VAL A 333 29.35 -1.08 -18.18
N GLY A 334 30.51 -1.51 -17.68
CA GLY A 334 31.81 -0.95 -18.08
C GLY A 334 32.12 -1.08 -19.57
N SER A 335 31.66 -2.14 -20.23
CA SER A 335 31.81 -2.32 -21.68
C SER A 335 31.03 -1.28 -22.50
N LEU A 336 29.94 -0.75 -21.96
CA LEU A 336 29.09 0.26 -22.60
C LEU A 336 29.71 1.67 -22.56
N LEU A 337 30.70 1.90 -21.71
CA LEU A 337 31.29 3.22 -21.48
C LEU A 337 32.39 3.61 -22.47
N GLY A 338 32.71 2.74 -23.44
CA GLY A 338 33.63 3.09 -24.54
C GLY A 338 35.04 3.52 -24.10
N GLY A 339 35.53 3.01 -22.96
CA GLY A 339 36.84 3.38 -22.40
C GLY A 339 36.79 4.51 -21.35
N ARG A 340 35.62 5.10 -21.11
CA ARG A 340 35.43 6.07 -20.02
C ARG A 340 35.45 5.40 -18.67
N THR A 341 35.85 6.15 -17.66
CA THR A 341 36.07 5.63 -16.31
C THR A 341 35.03 6.17 -15.33
N ILE A 342 34.59 5.31 -14.41
CA ILE A 342 33.74 5.68 -13.28
C ILE A 342 34.63 6.20 -12.13
N PRO A 343 34.39 7.42 -11.60
CA PRO A 343 35.11 7.98 -10.45
C PRO A 343 35.04 7.08 -9.19
N ASN A 344 35.91 7.28 -8.19
CA ASN A 344 35.88 6.45 -7.00
C ASN A 344 34.70 6.78 -6.09
N SER A 345 34.22 8.02 -6.14
CA SER A 345 33.04 8.48 -5.41
C SER A 345 31.90 8.81 -6.38
N PRO A 346 30.64 8.51 -6.02
CA PRO A 346 29.48 8.96 -6.79
C PRO A 346 29.29 10.48 -6.64
N ASP A 347 28.78 11.13 -7.69
CA ASP A 347 28.35 12.53 -7.63
C ASP A 347 27.11 12.68 -6.75
N LYS A 348 26.27 11.64 -6.71
CA LYS A 348 25.07 11.60 -5.88
C LYS A 348 24.85 10.22 -5.28
N GLN A 349 24.51 10.22 -3.99
CA GLN A 349 24.09 9.04 -3.26
C GLN A 349 22.81 9.35 -2.50
N THR A 350 21.80 8.49 -2.61
CA THR A 350 20.54 8.64 -1.87
C THR A 350 20.12 7.34 -1.23
N PHE A 351 19.58 7.44 -0.02
CA PHE A 351 19.00 6.32 0.73
C PHE A 351 17.60 6.71 1.19
N ALA A 352 16.60 5.91 0.84
CA ALA A 352 15.25 6.01 1.38
C ALA A 352 14.96 4.78 2.25
N LEU A 353 14.36 5.01 3.41
CA LEU A 353 14.07 3.97 4.39
C LEU A 353 12.56 3.87 4.57
N ASN A 354 11.99 2.70 4.33
CA ASN A 354 10.63 2.36 4.73
C ASN A 354 10.71 1.47 5.98
N GLN A 355 10.57 2.09 7.15
CA GLN A 355 10.69 1.40 8.44
C GLN A 355 9.53 0.44 8.71
N ILE A 356 8.36 0.69 8.13
CA ILE A 356 7.15 -0.14 8.33
C ILE A 356 7.25 -1.45 7.56
N ASP A 357 7.98 -1.48 6.44
CA ASP A 357 8.11 -2.69 5.64
C ASP A 357 9.51 -3.32 5.74
N GLY A 358 10.45 -2.64 6.41
CA GLY A 358 11.84 -3.12 6.52
C GLY A 358 12.62 -2.99 5.22
N ILE A 359 12.29 -1.97 4.41
CA ILE A 359 12.82 -1.79 3.04
C ILE A 359 13.78 -0.60 2.99
N VAL A 360 14.90 -0.77 2.27
CA VAL A 360 15.86 0.28 1.95
C VAL A 360 15.96 0.43 0.44
N THR A 361 15.74 1.64 -0.08
CA THR A 361 16.04 1.96 -1.48
C THR A 361 17.34 2.75 -1.52
N PHE A 362 18.26 2.39 -2.41
CA PHE A 362 19.52 3.10 -2.60
C PHE A 362 19.70 3.55 -4.05
N THR A 363 20.47 4.62 -4.23
CA THR A 363 20.90 5.09 -5.55
C THR A 363 22.31 5.63 -5.45
N TYR A 364 23.13 5.27 -6.44
CA TYR A 364 24.44 5.80 -6.72
C TYR A 364 24.44 6.36 -8.15
N GLN A 365 24.93 7.57 -8.34
CA GLN A 365 25.05 8.19 -9.66
C GLN A 365 26.48 8.67 -9.88
N TRP A 366 27.01 8.39 -11.06
CA TRP A 366 28.33 8.82 -11.51
C TRP A 366 28.24 9.47 -12.88
N ASN A 367 28.94 10.58 -13.04
CA ASN A 367 29.33 11.15 -14.30
C ASN A 367 30.72 10.60 -14.68
N THR A 368 30.83 10.08 -15.89
CA THR A 368 32.06 9.44 -16.37
C THR A 368 32.98 10.45 -17.02
N SER A 369 34.28 10.25 -16.87
CA SER A 369 35.30 11.13 -17.43
C SER A 369 36.19 10.40 -18.44
N ASP A 370 36.57 11.15 -19.48
CA ASP A 370 37.51 10.81 -20.54
C ASP A 370 38.99 10.95 -20.10
N ASN A 371 39.27 11.76 -19.08
CA ASN A 371 40.61 11.96 -18.55
C ASN A 371 41.11 10.68 -17.84
N THR A 372 42.18 10.09 -18.33
CA THR A 372 42.64 8.78 -17.83
C THR A 372 43.33 8.84 -16.46
N THR A 373 43.67 10.02 -15.94
CA THR A 373 44.50 10.16 -14.72
C THR A 373 43.87 10.96 -13.59
N VAL A 374 42.91 11.85 -13.85
CA VAL A 374 42.31 12.70 -12.80
C VAL A 374 40.88 13.12 -13.12
N PHE A 375 40.09 13.42 -12.10
CA PHE A 375 38.79 14.10 -12.19
C PHE A 375 38.91 15.48 -11.52
N ILE A 376 38.42 16.54 -12.16
CA ILE A 376 38.61 17.93 -11.69
C ILE A 376 37.28 18.64 -11.57
N ILE A 377 37.05 19.29 -10.43
CA ILE A 377 35.95 20.24 -10.20
C ILE A 377 36.54 21.61 -9.92
N ASP A 378 36.07 22.64 -10.64
CA ASP A 378 36.56 24.01 -10.56
C ASP A 378 35.42 24.97 -10.17
N GLU A 379 35.65 25.79 -9.13
CA GLU A 379 34.69 26.78 -8.64
C GLU A 379 35.37 28.14 -8.45
N ALA A 380 34.78 29.21 -9.00
CA ALA A 380 35.27 30.58 -8.83
C ALA A 380 34.21 31.46 -8.16
N GLN A 381 34.65 32.33 -7.24
CA GLN A 381 33.82 33.28 -6.52
C GLN A 381 34.52 34.64 -6.50
N HIS A 382 33.87 35.70 -6.98
CA HIS A 382 34.35 37.07 -6.86
C HIS A 382 33.46 37.86 -5.91
N SER A 383 34.08 38.54 -4.94
CA SER A 383 33.39 39.44 -4.02
C SER A 383 34.11 40.78 -3.91
N TYR A 384 33.37 41.82 -3.52
CA TYR A 384 33.90 43.14 -3.22
C TYR A 384 33.47 43.56 -1.81
N SER A 385 34.40 44.10 -1.03
CA SER A 385 34.14 44.67 0.30
C SER A 385 34.23 46.19 0.26
N LEU A 386 33.10 46.86 0.52
CA LEU A 386 33.03 48.33 0.65
C LEU A 386 33.79 48.89 1.85
N ASP A 387 33.92 48.10 2.93
CA ASP A 387 34.56 48.53 4.16
C ASP A 387 36.09 48.52 4.02
N ASN A 388 36.61 47.54 3.27
CA ASN A 388 38.03 47.34 3.08
C ASN A 388 38.53 47.80 1.69
N LEU A 389 37.63 48.27 0.82
CA LEU A 389 37.90 48.63 -0.57
C LEU A 389 38.67 47.53 -1.32
N LEU A 390 38.22 46.28 -1.12
CA LEU A 390 38.97 45.09 -1.48
C LEU A 390 38.13 44.18 -2.37
N ASN A 391 38.58 43.96 -3.59
CA ASN A 391 38.12 42.87 -4.44
C ASN A 391 38.80 41.59 -3.98
N THR A 392 38.04 40.51 -3.82
CA THR A 392 38.55 39.18 -3.47
C THR A 392 38.04 38.17 -4.49
N LEU A 393 38.97 37.56 -5.24
CA LEU A 393 38.70 36.44 -6.11
C LEU A 393 39.16 35.18 -5.39
N THR A 394 38.26 34.23 -5.19
CA THR A 394 38.58 32.91 -4.65
C THR A 394 38.31 31.87 -5.72
N PHE A 395 39.26 30.97 -5.92
CA PHE A 395 39.13 29.85 -6.84
C PHE A 395 39.47 28.57 -6.10
N THR A 396 38.63 27.55 -6.25
CA THR A 396 38.82 26.24 -5.64
C THR A 396 38.84 25.19 -6.75
N GLN A 397 39.97 24.50 -6.86
CA GLN A 397 40.10 23.27 -7.64
C GLN A 397 40.03 22.08 -6.69
N THR A 398 39.24 21.07 -7.05
CA THR A 398 39.27 19.75 -6.42
C THR A 398 39.67 18.72 -7.46
N ALA A 399 40.86 18.15 -7.31
CA ALA A 399 41.40 17.10 -8.17
C ALA A 399 41.34 15.74 -7.46
N GLU A 400 40.65 14.75 -8.04
CA GLU A 400 40.66 13.36 -7.59
C GLU A 400 41.48 12.51 -8.55
N GLY A 401 42.60 11.97 -8.09
CA GLY A 401 43.50 11.20 -8.93
C GLY A 401 43.05 9.75 -9.10
N LYS A 402 43.27 9.23 -10.30
CA LYS A 402 42.93 7.86 -10.70
C LYS A 402 44.14 6.95 -10.46
N GLY A 403 43.93 5.66 -10.17
CA GLY A 403 45.02 4.73 -9.85
C GLY A 403 44.60 3.55 -8.96
N SER A 404 45.34 2.44 -9.07
CA SER A 404 45.09 1.19 -8.36
C SER A 404 45.47 1.27 -6.88
N THR A 405 46.42 2.15 -6.54
CA THR A 405 46.86 2.39 -5.16
C THR A 405 46.54 3.80 -4.70
N SER A 406 46.37 4.01 -3.39
CA SER A 406 46.19 5.36 -2.83
C SER A 406 47.36 6.28 -3.14
N THR A 407 48.58 5.74 -3.20
CA THR A 407 49.80 6.46 -3.58
C THR A 407 49.76 6.95 -5.02
N GLU A 408 49.36 6.09 -5.95
CA GLU A 408 49.22 6.43 -7.38
C GLU A 408 48.12 7.48 -7.58
N ARG A 409 46.96 7.30 -6.92
CA ARG A 409 45.87 8.29 -6.96
C ARG A 409 46.34 9.65 -6.46
N LEU A 410 46.97 9.71 -5.29
CA LEU A 410 47.44 10.97 -4.75
C LEU A 410 48.51 11.62 -5.63
N ALA A 411 49.39 10.84 -6.26
CA ALA A 411 50.39 11.35 -7.20
C ALA A 411 49.74 11.98 -8.45
N ASN A 412 48.76 11.29 -9.02
CA ASN A 412 48.03 11.79 -10.19
C ASN A 412 47.21 13.04 -9.85
N ALA A 413 46.54 13.07 -8.70
CA ALA A 413 45.82 14.26 -8.22
C ALA A 413 46.75 15.46 -8.03
N LYS A 414 47.94 15.24 -7.44
CA LYS A 414 48.96 16.29 -7.27
C LYS A 414 49.47 16.82 -8.61
N SER A 415 49.62 15.95 -9.61
CA SER A 415 50.10 16.33 -10.95
C SER A 415 49.13 17.22 -11.72
N ALA A 416 47.85 17.19 -11.36
CA ALA A 416 46.78 17.95 -12.01
C ALA A 416 46.49 19.30 -11.35
N VAL A 417 47.13 19.62 -10.23
CA VAL A 417 46.92 20.91 -9.56
C VAL A 417 47.45 22.03 -10.45
N TYR A 418 46.59 22.99 -10.78
CA TYR A 418 46.97 24.10 -11.64
C TYR A 418 48.13 24.92 -11.04
N THR A 419 48.91 25.52 -11.92
CA THR A 419 49.81 26.60 -11.53
C THR A 419 49.02 27.85 -11.13
N ASN A 420 49.63 28.76 -10.37
CA ASN A 420 48.95 29.99 -9.94
C ASN A 420 48.45 30.84 -11.13
N SER A 421 49.17 30.81 -12.26
CA SER A 421 48.79 31.52 -13.49
C SER A 421 47.60 30.89 -14.19
N GLU A 422 47.56 29.56 -14.28
CA GLU A 422 46.43 28.83 -14.87
C GLU A 422 45.18 29.00 -14.03
N ALA A 423 45.31 28.83 -12.70
CA ALA A 423 44.23 29.04 -11.75
C ALA A 423 43.66 30.46 -11.84
N LEU A 424 44.50 31.49 -11.95
CA LEU A 424 44.04 32.88 -12.10
C LEU A 424 43.33 33.12 -13.44
N ALA A 425 43.84 32.57 -14.54
CA ALA A 425 43.21 32.71 -15.85
C ALA A 425 41.82 32.06 -15.89
N LEU A 426 41.70 30.86 -15.32
CA LEU A 426 40.44 30.14 -15.24
C LEU A 426 39.46 30.81 -14.27
N ALA A 427 39.93 31.25 -13.10
CA ALA A 427 39.13 31.96 -12.11
C ALA A 427 38.53 33.26 -12.67
N LYS A 428 39.32 34.02 -13.44
CA LYS A 428 38.83 35.24 -14.13
C LYS A 428 37.75 34.93 -15.15
N THR A 429 37.93 33.85 -15.90
CA THR A 429 36.98 33.39 -16.92
C THR A 429 35.66 32.97 -16.27
N LEU A 430 35.73 32.11 -15.25
CA LEU A 430 34.55 31.59 -14.53
C LEU A 430 33.82 32.68 -13.73
N ALA A 431 34.55 33.61 -13.11
CA ALA A 431 33.94 34.72 -12.36
C ALA A 431 33.58 35.93 -13.25
N GLY A 432 33.89 35.90 -14.55
CA GLY A 432 33.58 36.98 -15.50
C GLY A 432 34.26 38.32 -15.20
N THR A 433 35.47 38.31 -14.61
CA THR A 433 36.18 39.53 -14.18
C THR A 433 37.46 39.79 -14.99
N SER A 434 37.69 41.06 -15.34
CA SER A 434 38.93 41.52 -16.00
C SER A 434 39.89 42.25 -15.06
N LEU A 435 39.60 42.29 -13.75
CA LEU A 435 40.41 43.02 -12.78
C LEU A 435 41.81 42.41 -12.62
N SER A 436 42.78 43.23 -12.23
CA SER A 436 44.13 42.76 -11.89
C SER A 436 44.14 42.38 -10.43
N TYR A 437 44.43 41.13 -10.09
CA TYR A 437 44.49 40.68 -8.69
C TYR A 437 45.89 40.26 -8.31
N ASN A 438 46.23 40.47 -7.03
CA ASN A 438 47.45 40.00 -6.41
C ASN A 438 47.16 38.75 -5.58
N LEU A 439 47.93 37.68 -5.77
CA LEU A 439 47.75 36.44 -5.02
C LEU A 439 48.03 36.69 -3.53
N THR A 440 47.06 36.39 -2.67
CA THR A 440 47.19 36.56 -1.22
C THR A 440 47.39 35.24 -0.49
N SER A 441 46.74 34.17 -0.92
CA SER A 441 46.92 32.86 -0.31
C SER A 441 46.69 31.71 -1.30
N VAL A 442 47.37 30.61 -1.03
CA VAL A 442 47.10 29.30 -1.63
C VAL A 442 47.05 28.28 -0.50
N VAL A 443 45.91 27.62 -0.35
CA VAL A 443 45.68 26.59 0.66
C VAL A 443 45.51 25.26 -0.05
N LYS A 444 46.28 24.24 0.36
CA LYS A 444 46.18 22.88 -0.18
C LYS A 444 45.74 21.92 0.91
N ALA A 445 44.76 21.09 0.62
CA ALA A 445 44.30 19.99 1.46
C ALA A 445 44.44 18.67 0.69
N PHE A 446 44.93 17.64 1.37
CA PHE A 446 45.23 16.33 0.79
C PHE A 446 44.37 15.26 1.46
N GLY A 447 43.62 14.48 0.67
CA GLY A 447 42.94 13.28 1.10
C GLY A 447 43.74 12.05 0.70
N GLU A 448 44.65 11.59 1.56
CA GLU A 448 45.60 10.51 1.21
C GLU A 448 44.91 9.15 0.94
N ARG A 449 43.79 8.89 1.59
CA ARG A 449 43.01 7.65 1.42
C ARG A 449 42.28 7.61 0.07
N ASP A 450 41.68 8.74 -0.27
CA ASP A 450 40.80 8.87 -1.43
C ASP A 450 41.57 9.35 -2.67
N GLY A 451 42.80 9.83 -2.48
CA GLY A 451 43.66 10.33 -3.55
C GLY A 451 43.20 11.69 -4.08
N THR A 452 42.72 12.56 -3.20
CA THR A 452 42.19 13.88 -3.55
C THR A 452 43.14 15.00 -3.16
N VAL A 453 43.15 16.07 -3.96
CA VAL A 453 43.83 17.32 -3.67
C VAL A 453 42.85 18.46 -3.89
N ARG A 454 42.54 19.20 -2.84
CA ARG A 454 41.77 20.45 -2.93
C ARG A 454 42.73 21.62 -2.78
N THR A 455 42.77 22.49 -3.77
CA THR A 455 43.57 23.72 -3.73
C THR A 455 42.67 24.93 -3.85
N THR A 456 42.78 25.86 -2.91
CA THR A 456 42.07 27.13 -2.92
C THR A 456 43.07 28.26 -3.06
N TRP A 457 42.90 29.07 -4.10
CA TRP A 457 43.63 30.31 -4.31
C TRP A 457 42.73 31.47 -3.93
N THR A 458 43.31 32.44 -3.23
CA THR A 458 42.67 33.73 -2.98
C THR A 458 43.58 34.80 -3.55
N TRP A 459 43.01 35.65 -4.40
CA TRP A 459 43.66 36.86 -4.86
C TRP A 459 42.86 38.07 -4.41
N THR A 460 43.54 39.16 -4.11
CA THR A 460 42.90 40.42 -3.78
C THR A 460 43.45 41.57 -4.61
N ASP A 461 42.59 42.55 -4.84
CA ASP A 461 42.97 43.83 -5.41
C ASP A 461 42.38 44.95 -4.57
N ARG A 462 43.22 45.90 -4.16
CA ARG A 462 42.73 47.13 -3.55
C ARG A 462 42.39 48.08 -4.68
N ASP A 463 41.11 48.28 -4.92
CA ASP A 463 40.71 49.32 -5.85
C ASP A 463 41.08 50.67 -5.22
N SER A 464 41.87 51.47 -5.95
CA SER A 464 42.16 52.86 -5.60
C SER A 464 40.98 53.78 -5.87
N HIS A 465 39.91 53.27 -6.48
CA HIS A 465 38.70 53.98 -6.83
C HIS A 465 37.51 53.33 -6.13
N GLY A 466 37.02 53.94 -5.03
CA GLY A 466 35.89 53.44 -4.24
C GLY A 466 34.55 53.45 -5.01
N LYS A 467 34.39 52.50 -5.93
CA LYS A 467 33.18 52.22 -6.72
C LYS A 467 32.86 50.73 -6.65
N GLU A 468 31.63 50.42 -6.28
CA GLU A 468 31.03 49.10 -6.42
C GLU A 468 30.18 49.12 -7.69
N VAL A 469 30.41 48.17 -8.60
CA VAL A 469 29.55 47.94 -9.76
C VAL A 469 28.91 46.57 -9.56
N THR A 470 27.60 46.52 -9.36
CA THR A 470 26.83 45.29 -9.29
C THR A 470 26.09 45.11 -10.60
N ILE A 471 26.27 43.96 -11.24
CA ILE A 471 25.51 43.57 -12.44
C ILE A 471 24.59 42.43 -12.02
N GLN A 472 23.28 42.61 -12.16
CA GLN A 472 22.29 41.56 -11.98
C GLN A 472 21.63 41.29 -13.31
N SER A 473 21.76 40.07 -13.83
CA SER A 473 21.00 39.61 -14.98
C SER A 473 19.81 38.79 -14.50
N GLN A 474 18.63 39.11 -15.03
CA GLN A 474 17.45 38.27 -14.91
C GLN A 474 17.24 37.56 -16.24
N GLU A 475 17.37 36.23 -16.22
CA GLU A 475 17.18 35.40 -17.40
C GLU A 475 15.75 35.50 -17.95
N PRO A 476 15.57 35.36 -19.28
CA PRO A 476 14.26 35.25 -19.91
C PRO A 476 13.45 34.11 -19.29
N THR A 477 12.25 34.42 -18.78
CA THR A 477 11.31 33.42 -18.27
C THR A 477 10.20 33.19 -19.29
N ALA A 478 9.76 31.95 -19.46
CA ALA A 478 8.66 31.64 -20.38
C ALA A 478 7.37 32.35 -19.93
N ILE A 479 6.72 33.07 -20.85
CA ILE A 479 5.44 33.71 -20.58
C ILE A 479 4.34 32.66 -20.76
N LEU A 480 3.62 32.42 -19.68
CA LEU A 480 2.47 31.52 -19.65
C LEU A 480 1.19 32.36 -19.57
N ALA A 481 0.19 32.01 -20.39
CA ALA A 481 -1.16 32.52 -20.22
C ALA A 481 -1.92 31.61 -19.26
N VAL A 482 -2.46 32.20 -18.19
CA VAL A 482 -3.35 31.53 -17.27
C VAL A 482 -4.77 31.97 -17.59
N ILE A 483 -5.56 31.07 -18.18
CA ILE A 483 -6.94 31.36 -18.58
C ILE A 483 -7.89 30.74 -17.55
N PRO A 484 -8.47 31.54 -16.63
CA PRO A 484 -9.46 31.05 -15.70
C PRO A 484 -10.77 30.77 -16.45
N ILE A 485 -11.27 29.53 -16.33
CA ILE A 485 -12.57 29.13 -16.87
C ILE A 485 -13.51 28.91 -15.67
N PRO A 486 -14.46 29.81 -15.41
CA PRO A 486 -15.41 29.67 -14.32
C PRO A 486 -16.17 28.34 -14.39
N GLY A 487 -16.19 27.60 -13.28
CA GLY A 487 -16.86 26.30 -13.18
C GLY A 487 -16.00 25.08 -13.52
N ARG A 488 -14.74 25.25 -13.94
CA ARG A 488 -13.82 24.13 -14.19
C ARG A 488 -13.16 23.68 -12.88
N ALA A 489 -13.49 22.48 -12.41
CA ALA A 489 -12.95 21.91 -11.16
C ALA A 489 -11.42 21.72 -11.18
N ALA A 490 -10.82 21.49 -12.35
CA ALA A 490 -9.37 21.29 -12.53
C ALA A 490 -8.54 22.59 -12.54
N GLY A 491 -9.14 23.74 -12.22
CA GLY A 491 -8.46 25.03 -12.21
C GLY A 491 -8.26 25.65 -13.61
N PRO A 492 -7.51 26.76 -13.71
CA PRO A 492 -7.27 27.46 -14.96
C PRO A 492 -6.48 26.61 -15.96
N ILE A 493 -6.63 26.90 -17.25
CA ILE A 493 -5.76 26.34 -18.28
C ILE A 493 -4.47 27.15 -18.30
N ILE A 494 -3.33 26.47 -18.16
CA ILE A 494 -2.00 27.07 -18.31
C ILE A 494 -1.53 26.76 -19.73
N GLN A 495 -1.38 27.80 -20.55
CA GLN A 495 -0.93 27.68 -21.93
C GLN A 495 0.43 28.36 -22.09
N ASN A 496 1.41 27.62 -22.62
CA ASN A 496 2.69 28.19 -23.02
C ASN A 496 2.47 29.06 -24.27
N MET A 497 2.84 30.34 -24.18
CA MET A 497 2.62 31.32 -25.25
C MET A 497 3.71 31.28 -26.34
N GLY A 498 4.73 30.44 -26.19
CA GLY A 498 5.86 30.37 -27.12
C GLY A 498 6.74 31.62 -27.11
N THR A 499 6.57 32.49 -26.11
CA THR A 499 7.34 33.74 -25.93
C THR A 499 8.02 33.74 -24.57
N GLN A 500 9.12 34.49 -24.45
CA GLN A 500 9.86 34.66 -23.21
C GLN A 500 9.86 36.14 -22.81
N SER A 501 9.98 36.42 -21.51
CA SER A 501 10.23 37.78 -21.03
C SER A 501 11.59 38.26 -21.53
N SER A 502 11.73 39.56 -21.76
CA SER A 502 13.03 40.13 -22.14
C SER A 502 14.05 39.94 -21.01
N GLU A 503 15.29 39.59 -21.37
CA GLU A 503 16.42 39.61 -20.44
C GLU A 503 16.60 41.03 -19.89
N VAL A 504 16.66 41.16 -18.57
CA VAL A 504 16.88 42.45 -17.91
C VAL A 504 18.25 42.43 -17.27
N ILE A 505 19.12 43.33 -17.70
CA ILE A 505 20.42 43.55 -17.07
C ILE A 505 20.32 44.85 -16.25
N THR A 506 20.42 44.72 -14.93
CA THR A 506 20.51 45.85 -14.01
C THR A 506 21.97 46.09 -13.67
N VAL A 507 22.47 47.29 -13.96
CA VAL A 507 23.80 47.73 -13.54
C VAL A 507 23.63 48.80 -12.46
N SER A 508 24.09 48.49 -11.26
CA SER A 508 24.11 49.40 -10.11
C SER A 508 25.54 49.86 -9.88
N ILE A 509 25.78 51.16 -9.86
CA ILE A 509 27.09 51.72 -9.53
C ILE A 509 26.96 52.55 -8.26
N ARG A 510 27.63 52.12 -7.19
CA ARG A 510 27.71 52.81 -5.90
C ARG A 510 29.12 53.36 -5.71
N SER A 511 29.26 54.64 -5.38
CA SER A 511 30.58 55.27 -5.18
C SER A 511 30.65 56.08 -3.90
N LYS A 512 31.74 55.97 -3.16
CA LYS A 512 32.14 56.96 -2.14
C LYS A 512 33.04 58.00 -2.81
N ARG A 513 32.51 59.17 -3.18
CA ARG A 513 33.33 60.31 -3.64
C ARG A 513 33.24 61.47 -2.65
N ASN A 514 34.40 62.02 -2.28
CA ASN A 514 34.51 63.15 -1.37
C ASN A 514 33.92 64.45 -1.95
N LEU A 515 33.04 65.09 -1.16
CA LEU A 515 32.79 66.52 -0.92
C LEU A 515 32.58 67.54 -2.07
N THR A 516 32.37 67.17 -3.33
CA THR A 516 31.85 68.14 -4.32
C THR A 516 30.75 67.56 -5.22
N GLN A 517 29.73 68.37 -5.47
CA GLN A 517 28.55 68.03 -6.28
C GLN A 517 28.99 67.52 -7.67
N PRO A 518 28.53 66.35 -8.13
CA PRO A 518 28.98 65.80 -9.40
C PRO A 518 28.50 66.66 -10.58
N THR A 519 29.42 67.09 -11.44
CA THR A 519 29.08 67.65 -12.75
C THR A 519 28.59 66.53 -13.66
N LEU A 520 27.45 66.74 -14.34
CA LEU A 520 26.86 65.80 -15.29
C LEU A 520 27.85 65.53 -16.43
N ALA A 521 28.38 64.31 -16.49
CA ALA A 521 29.08 63.81 -17.68
C ALA A 521 28.06 63.03 -18.53
N THR A 522 27.57 63.66 -19.59
CA THR A 522 26.82 63.02 -20.67
C THR A 522 27.81 62.37 -21.63
N GLU A 523 28.19 61.12 -21.39
CA GLU A 523 28.66 60.26 -22.48
C GLU A 523 27.87 58.95 -22.48
N PRO A 524 27.26 58.56 -23.62
CA PRO A 524 26.55 57.29 -23.76
C PRO A 524 27.56 56.14 -23.86
N TYR A 525 27.37 55.12 -23.03
CA TYR A 525 28.15 53.88 -23.08
C TYR A 525 27.49 52.91 -24.07
N GLY A 526 28.12 52.69 -25.22
CA GLY A 526 27.93 51.51 -26.10
C GLY A 526 26.64 51.43 -26.92
N GLU A 527 26.80 51.25 -28.24
CA GLU A 527 25.72 50.99 -29.19
C GLU A 527 25.09 49.61 -28.94
N GLY A 528 23.78 49.56 -28.60
CA GLY A 528 23.00 48.32 -28.66
C GLY A 528 21.93 48.08 -27.60
N GLY A 529 21.74 48.95 -26.60
CA GLY A 529 20.70 48.78 -25.58
C GLY A 529 19.89 50.05 -25.32
N THR A 530 18.56 49.91 -25.18
CA THR A 530 17.65 51.02 -24.88
C THR A 530 17.56 51.20 -23.36
N ILE A 531 17.90 52.38 -22.83
CA ILE A 531 17.77 52.69 -21.40
C ILE A 531 16.28 52.73 -21.04
N ILE A 532 15.85 51.87 -20.12
CA ILE A 532 14.43 51.80 -19.68
C ILE A 532 14.19 52.70 -18.46
N SER A 533 15.20 52.86 -17.60
CA SER A 533 15.15 53.78 -16.47
C SER A 533 16.55 54.14 -15.98
N ASP A 534 16.76 55.39 -15.60
CA ASP A 534 17.98 55.88 -14.96
C ASP A 534 17.59 56.72 -13.74
N SER A 535 18.12 56.38 -12.57
CA SER A 535 17.84 57.11 -11.33
C SER A 535 19.13 57.35 -10.56
N SER A 536 19.24 58.52 -9.95
CA SER A 536 20.36 58.87 -9.08
C SER A 536 19.87 59.43 -7.75
N THR A 537 20.38 58.92 -6.64
CA THR A 537 20.13 59.45 -5.30
C THR A 537 21.45 59.84 -4.63
N TRP A 538 21.49 61.03 -4.05
CA TRP A 538 22.66 61.51 -3.31
C TRP A 538 22.28 61.76 -1.85
N ASN A 539 23.02 61.14 -0.92
CA ASN A 539 22.85 61.39 0.51
C ASN A 539 23.98 62.33 1.00
N PRO A 540 23.67 63.60 1.32
CA PRO A 540 24.66 64.58 1.75
C PRO A 540 25.31 64.27 3.10
N GLN A 541 24.67 63.48 3.98
CA GLN A 541 25.21 63.14 5.29
C GLN A 541 26.25 62.01 5.24
N THR A 542 26.14 61.12 4.27
CA THR A 542 27.03 59.95 4.14
C THR A 542 28.01 60.06 2.97
N GLY A 543 27.85 61.07 2.10
CA GLY A 543 28.65 61.24 0.89
C GLY A 543 28.43 60.15 -0.17
N VAL A 544 27.36 59.36 -0.02
CA VAL A 544 27.03 58.25 -0.91
C VAL A 544 26.19 58.77 -2.08
N ALA A 545 26.65 58.47 -3.30
CA ALA A 545 25.86 58.63 -4.51
C ALA A 545 25.58 57.24 -5.10
N ASP A 546 24.30 56.93 -5.26
CA ASP A 546 23.82 55.70 -5.91
C ASP A 546 23.22 56.08 -7.26
N ARG A 547 23.66 55.42 -8.34
CA ARG A 547 23.02 55.50 -9.65
C ARG A 547 22.61 54.10 -10.08
N THR A 548 21.36 53.97 -10.49
CA THR A 548 20.81 52.72 -11.05
C THR A 548 20.40 52.99 -12.48
N THR A 549 21.03 52.29 -13.42
CA THR A 549 20.64 52.36 -14.84
C THR A 549 20.20 50.98 -15.29
N ARG A 550 18.98 50.89 -15.84
CA ARG A 550 18.40 49.65 -16.37
C ARG A 550 18.40 49.69 -17.89
N PHE A 551 18.90 48.62 -18.49
CA PHE A 551 18.99 48.49 -19.94
C PHE A 551 18.04 47.41 -20.44
N ARG A 552 17.46 47.64 -21.62
CA ARG A 552 16.84 46.61 -22.46
C ARG A 552 17.82 46.26 -23.55
N LYS A 553 18.10 44.97 -23.72
CA LYS A 553 18.66 44.49 -24.99
C LYS A 553 17.49 44.25 -25.94
N GLU A 554 17.45 44.98 -27.05
CA GLU A 554 16.50 44.65 -28.11
C GLU A 554 16.96 43.36 -28.78
N THR A 555 16.04 42.41 -28.94
CA THR A 555 16.26 41.11 -29.58
C THR A 555 15.56 41.07 -30.93
#